data_AF-A0A2K9B9Q0-F1
#
_entry.id   AF-A0A2K9B9Q0-F1
#
_cell.length_a   1.000
_cell.length_b   1.000
_cell.length_c   1.000
_cell.angle_alpha   90.00
_cell.angle_beta   90.00
_cell.angle_gamma   90.00
#
_symmetry.space_group_name_H-M   'P 1'
#
loop_
_entity.id
_entity.type
_entity.pdbx_description
1 polymer ?
#
loop_
_entity_poly.entity_id
_entity_poly.type
_entity_poly.pdbx_seq_one_letter_code
_entity_poly.pdbx_strand_id
1 'polypeptide(L)' 'MGYEVRGVRDGACGAYEFAEPLPPTMSFAEMLAATRRAADESGHEATLVDDEGETVCGIAPSVPAGSLGVTA' A
#
# COMPACT_ATOMS: atom_id res chain seq x y z
N MET A 1 -18.38 -3.42 -6.89
CA MET A 1 -17.22 -4.19 -6.43
C MET A 1 -15.97 -3.38 -6.75
N GLY A 2 -15.84 -2.21 -6.15
CA GLY A 2 -14.58 -1.48 -6.11
C GLY A 2 -13.65 -2.09 -5.08
N TYR A 3 -12.36 -1.87 -5.25
CA TYR A 3 -11.36 -2.14 -4.22
C TYR A 3 -10.48 -0.90 -4.12
N GLU A 4 -9.88 -0.66 -2.97
CA GLU A 4 -8.93 0.44 -2.79
C GLU A 4 -7.73 -0.01 -1.96
N VAL A 5 -6.59 0.62 -2.21
CA VAL A 5 -5.39 0.47 -1.38
C VAL A 5 -5.34 1.66 -0.43
N ARG A 6 -5.29 1.37 0.86
CA ARG A 6 -5.08 2.36 1.92
C ARG A 6 -3.72 2.16 2.55
N GLY A 7 -3.12 3.22 3.06
CA GLY A 7 -1.85 3.12 3.77
C GLY A 7 -1.40 4.45 4.30
N VAL A 8 -0.21 4.46 4.88
CA VAL A 8 0.45 5.67 5.39
C VAL A 8 1.68 5.93 4.56
N ARG A 9 1.91 7.18 4.17
CA ARG A 9 3.13 7.58 3.47
C ARG A 9 3.80 8.74 4.19
N ASP A 10 5.11 8.69 4.30
CA ASP A 10 5.89 9.82 4.81
C ASP A 10 5.94 10.94 3.75
N GLY A 11 5.42 12.10 4.09
CA GLY A 11 5.48 13.31 3.27
C GLY A 11 6.45 14.33 3.86
N ALA A 12 6.79 15.36 3.08
CA ALA A 12 7.71 16.42 3.53
C ALA A 12 7.28 17.15 4.82
N CYS A 13 5.98 17.12 5.16
CA CYS A 13 5.41 17.72 6.36
C CYS A 13 4.97 16.68 7.41
N GLY A 14 5.35 15.41 7.25
CA GLY A 14 4.97 14.30 8.12
C GLY A 14 4.16 13.21 7.41
N ALA A 15 3.86 12.14 8.15
CA ALA A 15 3.09 11.02 7.66
C ALA A 15 1.62 11.40 7.37
N TYR A 16 1.11 10.94 6.23
CA TYR A 16 -0.30 11.11 5.85
C TYR A 16 -0.91 9.80 5.37
N GLU A 17 -2.21 9.65 5.59
CA GLU A 17 -2.99 8.52 5.09
C GLU A 17 -3.33 8.75 3.60
N PHE A 18 -3.16 7.71 2.79
CA PHE A 18 -3.60 7.70 1.40
C PHE A 18 -4.64 6.61 1.18
N ALA A 19 -5.50 6.84 0.19
CA ALA A 19 -6.49 5.90 -0.30
C ALA A 19 -6.51 6.02 -1.83
N GLU A 20 -6.18 4.94 -2.52
CA GLU A 20 -6.12 4.88 -3.98
C GLU A 20 -7.09 3.82 -4.51
N PRO A 21 -8.12 4.20 -5.27
CA PRO A 21 -9.07 3.26 -5.85
C PRO A 21 -8.40 2.41 -6.94
N LEU A 22 -8.64 1.11 -6.91
CA LEU A 22 -8.16 0.16 -7.91
C LEU A 22 -9.15 0.02 -9.07
N PRO A 23 -8.66 -0.26 -10.29
CA PRO A 23 -9.54 -0.52 -11.43
C PRO A 23 -10.42 -1.76 -11.16
N PRO A 24 -11.73 -1.72 -11.47
CA PRO A 24 -12.61 -2.88 -11.26
C PRO A 24 -12.32 -4.06 -12.19
N THR A 25 -11.46 -3.86 -13.19
CA THR A 25 -11.01 -4.89 -14.15
C THR A 25 -9.74 -5.61 -13.69
N MET A 26 -9.12 -5.18 -12.58
CA MET A 26 -7.93 -5.85 -12.04
C MET A 26 -8.30 -7.21 -11.44
N SER A 27 -7.50 -8.23 -11.72
CA SER A 27 -7.57 -9.50 -11.02
C SER A 27 -7.06 -9.39 -9.58
N PHE A 28 -7.44 -10.32 -8.72
CA PHE A 28 -6.98 -10.33 -7.32
C PHE A 28 -5.46 -10.36 -7.18
N ALA A 29 -4.76 -11.08 -8.05
CA ALA A 29 -3.30 -11.11 -8.07
C ALA A 29 -2.69 -9.73 -8.39
N GLU A 30 -3.29 -8.99 -9.32
CA GLU A 30 -2.86 -7.64 -9.67
C GLU A 30 -3.15 -6.64 -8.54
N MET A 31 -4.27 -6.80 -7.84
CA MET A 31 -4.60 -5.98 -6.66
C MET A 31 -3.61 -6.21 -5.52
N LEU A 32 -3.22 -7.47 -5.27
CA LEU A 32 -2.16 -7.79 -4.30
C LEU A 32 -0.82 -7.19 -4.72
N ALA A 33 -0.46 -7.25 -6.00
CA ALA A 33 0.77 -6.65 -6.51
C ALA A 33 0.77 -5.12 -6.35
N ALA A 34 -0.37 -4.46 -6.61
CA ALA A 34 -0.53 -3.02 -6.41
C ALA A 34 -0.42 -2.64 -4.93
N THR A 35 -1.07 -3.41 -4.04
CA THR A 35 -1.00 -3.20 -2.58
C THR A 35 0.42 -3.36 -2.06
N ARG A 36 1.13 -4.40 -2.51
CA ARG A 36 2.55 -4.61 -2.17
C ARG A 36 3.42 -3.46 -2.66
N ARG A 37 3.22 -3.04 -3.91
CA ARG A 37 3.94 -1.90 -4.48
C ARG A 37 3.73 -0.64 -3.64
N ALA A 38 2.50 -0.36 -3.22
CA ALA A 38 2.19 0.79 -2.37
C ALA A 38 2.87 0.69 -0.99
N ALA A 39 2.92 -0.50 -0.40
CA ALA A 39 3.67 -0.72 0.85
C ALA A 39 5.17 -0.44 0.67
N ASP A 40 5.76 -0.99 -0.39
CA ASP A 40 7.18 -0.80 -0.72
C ASP A 40 7.52 0.67 -1.04
N GLU A 41 6.67 1.38 -1.79
CA GLU A 41 6.88 2.80 -2.15
C GLU A 41 6.66 3.75 -0.96
N SER A 42 5.80 3.39 -0.02
CA SER A 42 5.55 4.20 1.18
C SER A 42 6.51 3.87 2.33
N GLY A 43 7.11 2.68 2.34
CA GLY A 43 7.91 2.19 3.46
C GLY A 43 7.06 1.81 4.68
N HIS A 44 5.73 1.77 4.55
CA HIS A 44 4.77 1.42 5.59
C HIS A 44 3.83 0.32 5.11
N GLU A 45 3.06 -0.26 6.04
CA GLU A 45 2.03 -1.22 5.68
C GLU A 45 0.96 -0.58 4.80
N ALA A 46 0.55 -1.29 3.75
CA ALA A 46 -0.58 -0.95 2.91
C ALA A 46 -1.64 -2.06 2.98
N THR A 47 -2.90 -1.65 2.91
CA THR A 47 -4.06 -2.49 3.14
C THR A 47 -4.97 -2.45 1.93
N LEU A 48 -5.33 -3.62 1.41
CA LEU A 48 -6.38 -3.78 0.42
C LEU A 48 -7.73 -3.82 1.13
N VAL A 49 -8.64 -2.97 0.68
CA VAL A 49 -9.97 -2.80 1.26
C VAL A 49 -11.01 -3.01 0.16
N ASP A 50 -12.14 -3.63 0.51
CA ASP A 50 -13.26 -3.81 -0.41
C ASP A 50 -14.19 -2.57 -0.44
N ASP A 51 -15.18 -2.60 -1.32
CA ASP A 51 -16.24 -1.60 -1.52
C ASP A 51 -17.00 -1.27 -0.22
N GLU A 52 -17.15 -2.25 0.67
CA GLU A 52 -17.81 -2.12 1.98
C GLU A 52 -16.88 -1.56 3.07
N GLY A 53 -15.61 -1.32 2.74
CA GLY A 53 -14.59 -0.83 3.66
C GLY A 53 -13.98 -1.92 4.54
N GLU A 54 -14.24 -3.20 4.25
CA GLU A 54 -13.65 -4.31 5.00
C GLU A 54 -12.21 -4.59 4.53
N THR A 55 -11.34 -4.86 5.50
CA THR A 55 -9.96 -5.21 5.20
C THR A 55 -9.90 -6.60 4.58
N VAL A 56 -9.45 -6.65 3.32
CA VAL A 56 -9.24 -7.90 2.60
C VAL A 56 -7.86 -8.47 2.92
N CYS A 57 -6.82 -7.61 2.92
CA CYS A 57 -5.44 -8.03 3.16
C CYS A 57 -4.56 -6.86 3.60
N GLY A 58 -3.65 -7.07 4.56
CA GLY A 58 -2.58 -6.13 4.91
C GLY A 58 -1.22 -6.65 4.44
N ILE A 59 -0.41 -5.77 3.85
CA ILE A 59 0.91 -6.10 3.32
C ILE A 59 1.95 -5.15 3.91
N ALA A 60 2.88 -5.72 4.68
CA ALA A 60 4.05 -5.01 5.15
C ALA A 60 5.07 -4.78 4.01
N PRO A 61 5.86 -3.69 4.06
CA PRO A 61 6.90 -3.42 3.10
C PRO A 61 8.00 -4.48 3.18
N SER A 62 8.61 -4.79 2.03
CA SER A 62 9.69 -5.76 1.89
C SER A 62 11.01 -5.31 2.51
N VAL A 63 11.23 -4.00 2.54
CA VAL A 63 12.35 -3.35 3.23
C VAL A 63 11.79 -2.36 4.24
N PRO A 64 12.18 -2.43 5.52
CA PRO A 64 11.70 -1.49 6.52
C PRO A 64 12.14 -0.06 6.16
N ALA A 65 11.26 0.92 6.36
CA ALA A 65 11.58 2.35 6.28
C ALA A 65 12.79 2.65 7.22
N GLY A 66 13.99 2.67 6.65
CA GLY A 66 15.24 2.76 7.40
C GLY A 66 16.38 1.89 6.86
N SER A 67 16.11 0.90 6.02
CA SER A 67 17.17 0.09 5.36
C SER A 67 17.67 0.68 4.03
N LEU A 68 17.56 1.99 3.83
CA LEU A 68 18.35 2.72 2.82
C LEU A 68 19.79 2.94 3.34
N GLY A 69 20.38 1.87 3.88
CA GLY A 69 21.72 1.87 4.42
C GLY A 69 22.76 1.81 3.29
N VAL A 70 23.56 2.86 3.21
CA VAL A 70 24.99 2.87 2.88
C VAL A 70 25.42 1.97 1.70
N THR A 71 25.58 2.56 0.52
CA THR A 71 26.54 2.03 -0.45
C THR A 71 27.94 2.50 -0.02
N ALA A 72 28.80 1.54 0.28
CA ALA A 72 30.21 1.70 0.63
C ALA A 72 31.04 2.39 -0.46
#